data_AF-A0A7C3D5Z7-F1
#
_entry.id   AF-A0A7C3D5Z7-F1
#
_cell.length_a   1.000
_cell.length_b   1.000
_cell.length_c   1.000
_cell.angle_alpha   90.00
_cell.angle_beta   90.00
_cell.angle_gamma   90.00
#
_symmetry.space_group_name_H-M   'P 1'
#
loop_
_entity.id
_entity.type
_entity.pdbx_description
1 polymer ?
#
loop_
_entity_poly.entity_id
_entity_poly.type
_entity_poly.pdbx_seq_one_letter_code
_entity_poly.pdbx_strand_id
1 'polypeptide(L)' 'MDIKVRIDKTITIEDLVREHPKSVGFLMEKGIKCLACGEPIWGTLESSAKEKGFSDEEIDKIVEELNELVTKEEGGNSDE' A
#
# COMPACT_ATOMS: atom_id res chain seq x y z
N MET A 1 -0.99 -20.34 14.89
CA MET A 1 -0.06 -19.72 13.92
C MET A 1 -0.58 -18.33 13.65
N ASP A 2 0.14 -17.32 14.10
CA ASP A 2 -0.16 -15.91 13.86
C ASP A 2 -0.24 -15.68 12.34
N ILE A 3 -1.44 -15.37 11.85
CA ILE A 3 -1.64 -14.96 10.47
C ILE A 3 -1.08 -13.54 10.39
N LYS A 4 0.22 -13.44 10.12
CA LYS A 4 0.81 -12.18 9.72
C LYS A 4 0.37 -11.95 8.28
N VAL A 5 -0.68 -11.15 8.09
CA VAL A 5 -0.90 -10.44 6.84
C VAL A 5 0.37 -9.63 6.61
N ARG A 6 1.27 -10.15 5.76
CA ARG A 6 2.53 -9.51 5.42
C ARG A 6 2.34 -8.89 4.07
N ILE A 7 2.11 -7.59 4.06
CA ILE A 7 2.23 -6.82 2.84
C ILE A 7 3.72 -6.72 2.53
N ASP A 8 4.07 -6.96 1.26
CA ASP A 8 5.43 -6.86 0.76
C ASP A 8 5.47 -5.89 -0.41
N LYS A 9 6.64 -5.34 -0.75
CA LYS A 9 6.80 -4.44 -1.90
C LYS A 9 6.50 -5.10 -3.25
N THR A 10 6.50 -6.43 -3.30
CA THR A 10 6.06 -7.22 -4.44
C THR A 10 4.54 -7.33 -4.57
N ILE A 11 3.76 -6.91 -3.57
CA ILE A 11 2.30 -6.88 -3.65
C ILE A 11 1.88 -5.98 -4.81
N THR A 12 0.84 -6.40 -5.53
CA THR A 12 0.22 -5.53 -6.53
C THR A 12 -0.68 -4.54 -5.82
N ILE A 13 -0.72 -3.30 -6.32
CA ILE A 13 -1.63 -2.30 -5.76
C ILE A 13 -3.08 -2.76 -5.93
N GLU A 14 -3.40 -3.53 -6.97
CA GLU A 14 -4.73 -4.13 -7.12
C GLU A 14 -5.07 -5.04 -5.92
N ASP A 15 -4.22 -6.02 -5.61
CA ASP A 15 -4.48 -7.00 -4.55
C ASP A 15 -4.52 -6.30 -3.19
N LEU A 16 -3.58 -5.39 -2.93
CA LEU A 16 -3.55 -4.57 -1.74
C LEU A 16 -4.84 -3.76 -1.53
N VAL A 17 -5.38 -3.15 -2.58
CA VAL A 17 -6.60 -2.35 -2.50
C VAL A 17 -7.85 -3.23 -2.38
N ARG A 18 -7.82 -4.43 -2.97
CA ARG A 18 -8.90 -5.42 -2.85
C ARG A 18 -8.99 -5.98 -1.44
N GLU A 19 -7.85 -6.29 -0.82
CA GLU A 19 -7.81 -6.77 0.56
C GLU A 19 -7.98 -5.63 1.57
N HIS A 20 -7.33 -4.49 1.31
CA HIS A 20 -7.24 -3.36 2.22
C HIS A 20 -7.48 -2.03 1.47
N PRO A 21 -8.74 -1.64 1.22
CA PRO A 21 -9.05 -0.41 0.50
C PRO A 21 -8.59 0.87 1.22
N LYS A 22 -8.37 0.84 2.54
CA LYS A 22 -7.81 2.00 3.28
C LYS A 22 -6.34 2.27 2.95
N SER A 23 -5.61 1.24 2.49
CA SER A 23 -4.24 1.38 1.95
C SER A 23 -4.17 2.40 0.83
N VAL A 24 -5.25 2.54 0.04
CA VAL A 24 -5.35 3.56 -1.02
C VAL A 24 -5.12 4.94 -0.43
N GLY A 25 -5.74 5.27 0.70
CA GLY A 25 -5.61 6.57 1.35
C GLY A 25 -4.15 6.84 1.73
N PHE A 26 -3.49 5.86 2.35
CA PHE A 26 -2.07 5.97 2.71
C PHE A 26 -1.18 6.17 1.48
N LEU A 27 -1.38 5.39 0.41
CA LEU A 27 -0.65 5.54 -0.84
C LEU A 27 -0.90 6.92 -1.48
N MET A 28 -2.13 7.42 -1.44
CA MET A 28 -2.49 8.74 -1.93
C MET A 28 -1.82 9.86 -1.12
N GLU A 29 -1.69 9.73 0.20
CA GLU A 29 -0.96 10.69 1.05
C GLU A 29 0.53 10.72 0.73
N LYS A 30 1.15 9.56 0.50
CA LYS A 30 2.53 9.47 -0.04
C LYS A 30 2.61 9.91 -1.51
N GLY A 31 1.48 10.27 -2.11
CA GLY A 31 1.34 10.74 -3.49
C GLY A 31 1.52 9.64 -4.53
N ILE A 32 1.44 8.36 -4.17
CA ILE A 32 1.57 7.21 -5.08
C ILE A 32 0.35 7.17 -6.03
N LYS A 33 0.55 7.97 -7.07
CA LYS A 33 -0.15 8.29 -8.32
C LYS A 33 -0.72 7.22 -9.24
N CYS A 34 -1.47 6.22 -8.82
CA CYS A 34 -1.82 5.09 -9.73
C CYS A 34 -2.79 5.43 -10.90
N LEU A 35 -3.15 6.70 -11.07
CA LEU A 35 -4.09 7.18 -12.08
C LEU A 35 -3.45 8.34 -12.85
N ALA A 36 -2.80 8.01 -13.96
CA ALA A 36 -2.44 8.97 -14.98
C ALA A 36 -3.43 8.85 -16.14
N CYS A 37 -4.18 9.92 -16.41
CA CYS A 37 -4.80 10.19 -17.71
C CYS A 37 -5.76 9.12 -18.31
N GLY A 38 -6.43 8.28 -17.50
CA GLY A 38 -7.60 7.51 -17.95
C GLY A 38 -7.41 6.01 -18.20
N GLU A 39 -6.20 5.46 -17.99
CA GLU A 39 -5.97 4.01 -17.99
C GLU A 39 -5.35 3.57 -16.66
N PRO A 40 -5.89 2.52 -16.00
CA PRO A 40 -5.34 2.04 -14.74
C PRO A 40 -3.99 1.36 -14.99
N ILE A 41 -2.89 2.07 -14.70
CA ILE A 41 -1.58 1.45 -14.58
C ILE A 41 -1.51 0.83 -13.19
N TRP A 42 -1.86 -0.45 -13.10
CA TRP A 42 -1.73 -1.23 -11.87
C TRP A 42 -0.48 -2.11 -11.96
N GLY A 43 0.49 -1.82 -11.10
CA GLY A 43 1.75 -2.57 -10.97
C GLY A 43 1.98 -3.03 -9.53
N THR A 44 3.23 -3.41 -9.24
CA THR A 44 3.66 -3.66 -7.86
C THR A 44 3.89 -2.36 -7.11
N LEU A 45 3.71 -2.37 -5.79
CA LEU A 45 4.02 -1.25 -4.92
C LEU A 45 5.43 -0.72 -5.19
N GLU A 46 6.41 -1.63 -5.31
CA GLU A 46 7.79 -1.28 -5.64
C GLU A 46 7.89 -0.51 -6.97
N SER A 47 7.24 -1.00 -8.03
CA SER A 47 7.33 -0.38 -9.36
C SER A 47 6.74 1.02 -9.37
N SER A 48 5.54 1.19 -8.78
CA SER A 48 4.87 2.48 -8.70
C SER A 48 5.65 3.49 -7.83
N ALA A 49 6.32 3.00 -6.79
CA ALA A 49 7.17 3.84 -5.96
C ALA A 49 8.48 4.22 -6.68
N LYS A 50 9.17 3.26 -7.31
CA LYS A 50 10.39 3.51 -8.11
C LYS A 50 10.13 4.47 -9.26
N GLU A 51 8.97 4.37 -9.93
CA GLU A 51 8.59 5.29 -11.00
C GLU A 51 8.46 6.74 -10.52
N LYS A 52 8.04 6.96 -9.27
CA LYS A 52 8.05 8.28 -8.64
C LYS A 52 9.42 8.74 -8.14
N GLY A 53 10.42 7.87 -8.16
CA GLY A 53 11.77 8.16 -7.65
C GLY A 53 11.97 7.80 -6.18
N PHE A 54 11.11 6.96 -5.58
CA PHE A 54 11.37 6.40 -4.26
C PHE A 54 12.52 5.39 -4.33
N SER A 55 13.38 5.40 -3.30
CA SER A 55 14.46 4.42 -3.13
C SER A 55 13.97 3.17 -2.41
N ASP A 56 14.68 2.04 -2.55
CA ASP A 56 14.31 0.78 -1.91
C ASP A 56 14.12 0.93 -0.38
N GLU A 57 14.91 1.78 0.29
CA GLU A 57 14.76 2.09 1.72
C GLU A 57 13.44 2.81 2.05
N GLU A 58 12.97 3.69 1.18
CA GLU A 58 11.69 4.38 1.38
C GLU A 58 10.52 3.43 1.11
N ILE A 59 10.68 2.54 0.14
CA ILE A 59 9.68 1.51 -0.18
C ILE A 59 9.53 0.55 0.99
N ASP A 60 10.64 0.11 1.60
CA ASP A 60 10.60 -0.73 2.79
C ASP A 60 9.87 -0.02 3.94
N LYS A 61 10.16 1.26 4.21
CA LYS A 61 9.44 2.05 5.21
C LYS A 61 7.94 2.15 4.92
N ILE A 62 7.56 2.39 3.67
CA ILE A 62 6.15 2.44 3.25
C ILE A 62 5.48 1.10 3.54
N VAL A 63 6.13 -0.02 3.21
CA VAL A 63 5.62 -1.36 3.49
C VAL A 63 5.49 -1.61 4.99
N GLU A 64 6.48 -1.23 5.79
CA GLU A 64 6.43 -1.36 7.25
C GLU A 64 5.27 -0.55 7.85
N GLU A 65 5.16 0.74 7.52
CA GLU A 65 4.05 1.60 7.95
C GLU A 65 2.69 1.03 7.55
N LEU A 66 2.61 0.49 6.33
CA LEU A 66 1.39 -0.14 5.81
C LEU A 66 1.03 -1.41 6.58
N ASN A 67 2.00 -2.29 6.87
CA ASN A 67 1.77 -3.48 7.70
C ASN A 67 1.31 -3.10 9.11
N GLU A 68 1.86 -2.03 9.70
CA GLU A 68 1.40 -1.52 10.99
C GLU A 68 -0.04 -1.01 10.95
N LEU A 69 -0.41 -0.31 9.87
CA LEU A 69 -1.78 0.16 9.65
C LEU A 69 -2.75 -1.02 9.56
N VAL A 70 -2.45 -2.02 8.73
CA VAL A 70 -3.32 -3.19 8.54
C VAL A 70 -3.43 -4.04 9.82
N THR A 71 -2.33 -4.20 10.55
CA THR A 71 -2.34 -4.90 11.84
C THR A 71 -3.23 -4.21 12.87
N LYS A 72 -3.32 -2.87 12.82
CA LYS A 72 -4.22 -2.10 13.70
C LYS A 72 -5.68 -2.16 13.26
N GLU A 73 -5.94 -2.29 11.97
CA GLU A 73 -7.29 -2.30 11.40
C GLU A 73 -8.07 -3.58 11.66
N GLU A 74 -7.40 -4.74 11.80
CA GLU A 74 -8.05 -6.02 12.13
C GLU A 74 -8.72 -6.05 13.54
N GLY A 75 -8.61 -4.94 14.30
CA GLY A 75 -9.13 -4.80 15.65
C GLY A 75 -10.25 -3.78 15.89
N GLY A 76 -10.73 -3.00 14.91
CA GLY A 76 -11.79 -2.03 15.24
C GLY A 76 -12.27 -1.09 14.14
N ASN A 77 -13.50 -1.32 13.69
CA ASN A 77 -14.38 -0.27 13.21
C ASN A 77 -14.96 0.47 14.43
N SER A 78 -14.48 1.67 14.72
CA SER A 78 -15.15 2.66 15.58
C SER A 78 -14.61 4.04 15.21
N ASP A 79 -15.04 4.51 14.03
CA ASP A 79 -15.10 5.92 13.72
C ASP A 79 -15.99 6.62 14.78
N GLU A 80 -15.51 7.72 15.37
CA GLU A 80 -16.32 8.75 16.02
C GLU A 80 -16.31 10.01 15.15
#